data_AF-J8PQ32-F1
#
_entry.id   AF-J8PQ32-F1
#
_cell.length_a   1.000
_cell.length_b   1.000
_cell.length_c   1.000
_cell.angle_alpha   90.00
_cell.angle_beta   90.00
_cell.angle_gamma   90.00
#
_symmetry.space_group_name_H-M   'P 1'
#
loop_
_entity.id
_entity.type
_entity.pdbx_description
1 polymer ?
#
loop_
_entity_poly.entity_id
_entity_poly.type
_entity_poly.pdbx_seq_one_letter_code
_entity_poly.pdbx_strand_id
1 'polypeptide(L)'
;MQFFKQFATFVTCISVVLAYVAQDVHVSFPSTKRKTSIMIGRVGPEPEKDDIASTSVKVDNPNEVIQVSFAIDSSDKPFQNFLLVGLPSSNLEMTFEPEIRDNGKLSMYKYKVDLGTLDSALLQQASKSSESIKATLILASSTAKPKDNLFKEILQLDLDFDIDHTDSSFVDKFSVKPEIHHVFHAEPKRVARPIALLFVAIIFLTVLSLIVTWLNSCAATFDSFPSGTNALYLLGFVVTIVGFEVIFVRYYLGTNIFETLFSSLYLGAPGLLASTKFLRSFGQTI
;
A
#
# COMPACT_ATOMS: atom_id res chain seq x y z
N MET A 1 -59.06 47.54 57.97
CA MET A 1 -57.65 47.75 57.56
C MET A 1 -57.28 46.72 56.48
N GLN A 2 -57.70 46.98 55.24
CA GLN A 2 -57.48 46.17 54.03
C GLN A 2 -56.42 46.82 53.11
N PHE A 3 -55.47 47.56 53.69
CA PHE A 3 -54.58 48.47 52.94
C PHE A 3 -53.17 47.92 52.65
N PHE A 4 -52.93 46.62 52.84
CA PHE A 4 -51.61 46.02 52.60
C PHE A 4 -51.57 44.97 51.46
N LYS A 5 -52.65 44.86 50.66
CA LYS A 5 -52.73 43.95 49.50
C LYS A 5 -52.47 44.62 48.14
N GLN A 6 -52.13 45.90 48.12
CA GLN A 6 -51.81 46.66 46.89
C GLN A 6 -50.35 47.12 46.86
N PHE A 7 -49.44 46.35 47.46
CA PHE A 7 -48.02 46.52 47.19
C PHE A 7 -47.76 46.08 45.74
N ALA A 8 -47.87 47.06 44.85
CA ALA A 8 -47.13 47.20 43.62
C ALA A 8 -46.81 45.86 42.92
N THR A 9 -47.81 45.38 42.17
CA THR A 9 -47.63 45.08 40.74
C THR A 9 -46.17 45.04 40.30
N PHE A 10 -45.56 43.86 40.48
CA PHE A 10 -44.96 43.06 39.41
C PHE A 10 -44.74 43.85 38.10
N VAL A 11 -43.72 44.72 38.08
CA VAL A 11 -43.01 45.06 36.84
C VAL A 11 -41.87 44.07 36.73
N THR A 12 -42.21 42.82 36.46
CA THR A 12 -41.28 41.95 35.75
C THR A 12 -41.26 42.44 34.32
N CYS A 13 -40.36 43.38 34.04
CA CYS A 13 -39.81 43.55 32.70
C CYS A 13 -39.35 42.16 32.26
N ILE A 14 -40.14 41.52 31.41
CA ILE A 14 -39.68 40.41 30.59
C ILE A 14 -38.58 41.01 29.73
N SER A 15 -37.33 40.94 30.18
CA SER A 15 -36.19 41.12 29.32
C SER A 15 -36.25 39.94 28.36
N VAL A 16 -36.82 40.17 27.17
CA VAL A 16 -36.65 39.26 26.05
C VAL A 16 -35.14 39.18 25.84
N VAL A 17 -34.57 38.04 26.21
CA VAL A 17 -33.16 37.75 25.95
C VAL A 17 -33.07 37.61 24.44
N LEU A 18 -32.50 38.61 23.77
CA LEU A 18 -32.07 38.48 22.38
C LEU A 18 -30.84 37.58 22.38
N ALA A 19 -31.08 36.27 22.28
CA ALA A 19 -30.06 35.32 21.91
C ALA A 19 -29.86 35.36 20.38
N TYR A 20 -28.63 35.21 19.87
CA TYR A 20 -28.43 35.04 18.44
C TYR A 20 -29.04 33.72 18.00
N VAL A 21 -30.17 33.82 17.32
CA VAL A 21 -30.86 32.65 16.78
C VAL A 21 -30.87 32.77 15.27
N ALA A 22 -30.16 31.85 14.61
CA ALA A 22 -30.25 31.70 13.17
C ALA A 22 -31.63 31.11 12.83
N GLN A 23 -32.45 31.89 12.14
CA GLN A 23 -33.78 31.48 11.69
C GLN A 23 -33.66 30.87 10.29
N ASP A 24 -34.38 29.77 10.06
CA ASP A 24 -34.48 29.07 8.77
C ASP A 24 -33.13 28.70 8.12
N VAL A 25 -32.28 28.00 8.89
CA VAL A 25 -31.02 27.45 8.37
C VAL A 25 -31.34 26.39 7.33
N HIS A 26 -30.95 26.66 6.08
CA HIS A 26 -31.07 25.73 4.98
C HIS A 26 -29.70 25.46 4.36
N VAL A 27 -29.42 24.18 4.15
CA VAL A 27 -28.25 23.73 3.40
C VAL A 27 -28.73 23.22 2.05
N SER A 28 -28.11 23.69 0.99
CA SER A 28 -28.46 23.31 -0.37
C SER A 28 -27.24 22.82 -1.14
N PHE A 29 -27.48 21.79 -1.94
CA PHE A 29 -26.48 21.09 -2.76
C PHE A 29 -26.81 21.33 -4.25
N PRO A 30 -26.44 22.49 -4.83
CA PRO A 30 -26.77 22.86 -6.20
C PRO A 30 -26.09 22.01 -7.29
N SER A 31 -24.95 21.38 -6.99
CA SER A 31 -24.11 20.67 -7.96
C SER A 31 -24.47 19.17 -8.11
N THR A 32 -25.21 18.61 -7.15
CA THR A 32 -25.61 17.20 -7.17
C THR A 32 -26.77 16.96 -8.14
N LYS A 33 -26.73 15.84 -8.90
CA LYS A 33 -27.74 15.45 -9.91
C LYS A 33 -29.17 15.45 -9.35
N ARG A 34 -29.30 15.27 -8.03
CA ARG A 34 -30.52 15.48 -7.25
C ARG A 34 -30.32 16.77 -6.45
N LYS A 35 -31.03 17.86 -6.79
CA LYS A 35 -31.05 19.10 -5.98
C LYS A 35 -31.65 18.77 -4.61
N THR A 36 -30.80 18.42 -3.65
CA THR A 36 -31.21 18.18 -2.26
C THR A 36 -31.03 19.48 -1.48
N SER A 37 -32.08 19.88 -0.76
CA SER A 37 -32.03 20.95 0.22
C SER A 37 -32.46 20.38 1.56
N ILE A 38 -31.61 20.50 2.56
CA ILE A 38 -31.86 20.05 3.92
C ILE A 38 -32.20 21.27 4.76
N MET A 39 -33.38 21.25 5.37
CA MET A 39 -33.82 22.28 6.31
C MET A 39 -33.40 21.83 7.71
N ILE A 40 -32.48 22.57 8.33
CA ILE A 40 -32.01 22.31 9.70
C ILE A 40 -32.93 23.00 10.72
N GLY A 41 -33.62 24.08 10.32
CA GLY A 41 -34.57 24.81 11.15
C GLY A 41 -33.91 25.93 11.95
N ARG A 42 -34.35 26.14 13.19
CA ARG A 42 -33.91 27.25 14.07
C ARG A 42 -32.70 26.80 14.89
N VAL A 43 -31.60 27.56 14.84
CA VAL A 43 -30.35 27.22 15.57
C VAL A 43 -30.03 28.33 16.56
N GLY A 44 -30.11 28.03 17.87
CA GLY A 44 -29.85 28.95 18.98
C GLY A 44 -28.79 28.43 19.98
N PRO A 45 -28.38 29.27 20.95
CA PRO A 45 -27.28 28.98 21.88
C PRO A 45 -27.69 28.17 23.12
N GLU A 46 -28.98 28.05 23.42
CA GLU A 46 -29.47 27.22 24.53
C GLU A 46 -29.57 25.75 24.06
N PRO A 47 -29.17 24.76 24.89
CA PRO A 47 -29.37 23.36 24.57
C PRO A 47 -30.86 23.04 24.68
N GLU A 48 -31.59 23.24 23.59
CA GLU A 48 -32.96 22.75 23.47
C GLU A 48 -32.93 21.22 23.64
N LYS A 49 -33.94 20.67 24.31
CA LYS A 49 -34.08 19.22 24.62
C LYS A 49 -34.09 18.32 23.38
N ASP A 50 -34.17 18.89 22.20
CA ASP A 50 -33.94 18.24 20.93
C ASP A 50 -32.49 18.53 20.54
N ASP A 51 -31.61 17.57 20.85
CA ASP A 51 -30.31 17.47 20.20
C ASP A 51 -30.58 17.48 18.69
N ILE A 52 -30.41 18.64 18.03
CA ILE A 52 -30.34 18.71 16.58
C ILE A 52 -29.08 17.93 16.23
N ALA A 53 -29.24 16.62 16.06
CA ALA A 53 -28.20 15.71 15.64
C ALA A 53 -27.63 16.33 14.36
N SER A 54 -26.33 16.64 14.39
CA SER A 54 -25.60 17.15 13.22
C SER A 54 -26.01 16.31 12.03
N THR A 55 -26.62 16.94 11.02
CA THR A 55 -27.12 16.16 9.88
C THR A 55 -25.91 15.66 9.10
N SER A 56 -25.70 14.34 9.09
CA SER A 56 -24.68 13.71 8.24
C SER A 56 -25.20 13.66 6.80
N VAL A 57 -24.36 14.12 5.88
CA VAL A 57 -24.62 14.10 4.45
C VAL A 57 -23.44 13.42 3.76
N LYS A 58 -23.76 12.41 2.96
CA LYS A 58 -22.79 11.77 2.08
C LYS A 58 -22.59 12.60 0.82
N VAL A 59 -21.34 12.87 0.49
CA VAL A 59 -20.94 13.62 -0.69
C VAL A 59 -20.17 12.70 -1.64
N ASP A 60 -20.74 12.48 -2.81
CA ASP A 60 -20.21 11.57 -3.82
C ASP A 60 -19.37 12.32 -4.89
N ASN A 61 -19.43 13.65 -4.95
CA ASN A 61 -18.80 14.45 -6.00
C ASN A 61 -17.69 15.37 -5.45
N PRO A 62 -16.44 15.29 -5.96
CA PRO A 62 -15.34 16.12 -5.48
C PRO A 62 -15.50 17.62 -5.77
N ASN A 63 -16.26 18.00 -6.79
CA ASN A 63 -16.51 19.41 -7.14
C ASN A 63 -17.89 19.90 -6.65
N GLU A 64 -18.35 19.37 -5.52
CA GLU A 64 -19.63 19.77 -4.95
C GLU A 64 -19.52 21.12 -4.24
N VAL A 65 -20.45 22.02 -4.54
CA VAL A 65 -20.58 23.30 -3.85
C VAL A 65 -21.70 23.17 -2.83
N ILE A 66 -21.38 23.42 -1.57
CA ILE A 66 -22.32 23.46 -0.44
C ILE A 66 -22.70 24.91 -0.19
N GLN A 67 -23.99 25.19 -0.16
CA GLN A 67 -24.51 26.51 0.18
C GLN A 67 -25.31 26.44 1.47
N VAL A 68 -24.81 27.10 2.51
CA VAL A 68 -25.52 27.27 3.78
C VAL A 68 -26.07 28.68 3.80
N SER A 69 -27.39 28.84 3.95
CA SER A 69 -27.97 30.17 4.14
C SER A 69 -28.96 30.20 5.30
N PHE A 70 -28.99 31.32 6.00
CA PHE A 70 -29.87 31.56 7.14
C PHE A 70 -30.18 33.05 7.28
N ALA A 71 -31.24 33.36 8.02
CA ALA A 71 -31.65 34.72 8.31
C ALA A 71 -31.38 35.08 9.78
N ILE A 72 -30.92 36.31 10.01
CA ILE A 72 -30.84 36.91 11.35
C ILE A 72 -31.63 38.22 11.30
N ASP A 73 -32.29 38.57 12.40
CA ASP A 73 -32.98 39.84 12.55
C ASP A 73 -31.99 41.01 12.39
N SER A 74 -32.28 41.96 11.49
CA SER A 74 -31.33 43.05 11.15
C SER A 74 -30.99 43.99 12.32
N SER A 75 -31.74 43.92 13.43
CA SER A 75 -31.48 44.71 14.64
C SER A 75 -30.28 44.20 15.45
N ASP A 76 -29.85 42.95 15.25
CA ASP A 76 -28.76 42.33 16.01
C ASP A 76 -27.77 41.69 15.05
N LYS A 77 -26.85 42.51 14.53
CA LYS A 77 -25.82 42.07 13.58
C LYS A 77 -24.62 41.51 14.36
N PRO A 78 -24.27 40.21 14.20
CA PRO A 78 -23.11 39.64 14.86
C PRO A 78 -21.81 40.26 14.30
N PHE A 79 -20.84 40.49 15.19
CA PHE A 79 -19.52 41.02 14.82
C PHE A 79 -18.65 39.95 14.13
N GLN A 80 -18.73 38.72 14.64
CA GLN A 80 -18.06 37.53 14.12
C GLN A 80 -19.10 36.59 13.53
N ASN A 81 -18.95 36.20 12.26
CA ASN A 81 -19.92 35.38 11.53
C ASN A 81 -19.21 34.39 10.61
N PHE A 82 -18.40 33.51 11.19
CA PHE A 82 -17.58 32.56 10.43
C PHE A 82 -18.22 31.18 10.38
N LEU A 83 -18.06 30.51 9.24
CA LEU A 83 -18.32 29.09 9.11
C LEU A 83 -16.98 28.36 9.10
N LEU A 84 -16.71 27.57 10.15
CA LEU A 84 -15.54 26.70 10.22
C LEU A 84 -15.89 25.37 9.57
N VAL A 85 -15.07 24.92 8.63
CA VAL A 85 -15.22 23.63 7.96
C VAL A 85 -13.92 22.85 8.09
N GLY A 86 -13.96 21.67 8.71
CA GLY A 86 -12.78 20.82 8.84
C GLY A 86 -12.88 19.73 9.90
N LEU A 87 -11.73 19.31 10.40
CA LEU A 87 -11.56 18.29 11.42
C LEU A 87 -11.03 18.94 12.71
N PRO A 88 -11.89 19.18 13.71
CA PRO A 88 -11.49 19.74 14.99
C PRO A 88 -10.50 18.85 15.75
N SER A 89 -10.59 17.52 15.58
CA SER A 89 -9.74 16.50 16.22
C SER A 89 -8.27 16.62 15.81
N SER A 90 -8.01 16.94 14.54
CA SER A 90 -6.67 17.13 13.98
C SER A 90 -6.24 18.59 13.88
N ASN A 91 -7.05 19.54 14.40
CA ASN A 91 -6.87 20.99 14.26
C ASN A 91 -6.71 21.45 12.80
N LEU A 92 -7.40 20.79 11.86
CA LEU A 92 -7.40 21.16 10.45
C LEU A 92 -8.74 21.80 10.11
N GLU A 93 -8.83 23.11 10.25
CA GLU A 93 -10.05 23.87 10.01
C GLU A 93 -9.81 25.03 9.04
N MET A 94 -10.80 25.27 8.19
CA MET A 94 -10.81 26.39 7.26
C MET A 94 -12.00 27.30 7.56
N THR A 95 -11.76 28.60 7.49
CA THR A 95 -12.77 29.62 7.75
C THR A 95 -13.37 30.14 6.45
N PHE A 96 -14.70 30.18 6.38
CA PHE A 96 -15.46 30.77 5.28
C PHE A 96 -16.21 32.02 5.72
N GLU A 97 -16.16 33.05 4.89
CA GLU A 97 -16.88 34.32 5.08
C GLU A 97 -18.26 34.29 4.39
N PRO A 98 -19.28 34.93 4.97
CA PRO A 98 -20.62 35.00 4.38
C PRO A 98 -20.76 36.14 3.36
N GLU A 99 -21.54 35.90 2.31
CA GLU A 99 -22.18 36.94 1.54
C GLU A 99 -23.43 37.43 2.28
N ILE A 100 -23.45 38.70 2.68
CA ILE A 100 -24.54 39.30 3.47
C ILE A 100 -25.43 40.14 2.55
N ARG A 101 -26.75 39.91 2.59
CA ARG A 101 -27.76 40.74 1.93
C ARG A 101 -28.78 41.23 2.96
N ASP A 102 -28.86 42.54 3.13
CA ASP A 102 -29.81 43.16 4.07
C ASP A 102 -31.06 43.63 3.34
N ASN A 103 -32.23 43.22 3.84
CA ASN A 103 -33.54 43.62 3.32
C ASN A 103 -34.30 44.51 4.32
N GLY A 104 -33.58 45.17 5.24
CA GLY A 104 -34.11 46.15 6.21
C GLY A 104 -34.82 45.54 7.43
N LYS A 105 -35.49 44.39 7.28
CA LYS A 105 -36.11 43.65 8.39
C LYS A 105 -35.31 42.39 8.79
N LEU A 106 -34.75 41.70 7.80
CA LEU A 106 -33.96 40.49 7.96
C LEU A 106 -32.67 40.61 7.15
N SER A 107 -31.55 40.22 7.76
CA SER A 107 -30.26 40.08 7.13
C SER A 107 -30.04 38.62 6.75
N MET A 108 -29.92 38.35 5.45
CA MET A 108 -29.65 37.02 4.90
C MET A 108 -28.15 36.79 4.80
N TYR A 109 -27.68 35.68 5.34
CA TYR A 109 -26.30 35.23 5.26
C TYR A 109 -26.23 34.04 4.33
N LYS A 110 -25.26 34.03 3.43
CA LYS A 110 -25.01 32.93 2.51
C LYS A 110 -23.53 32.56 2.50
N TYR A 111 -23.21 31.32 2.87
CA TYR A 111 -21.89 30.74 2.74
C TYR A 111 -21.85 29.87 1.50
N LYS A 112 -20.77 29.98 0.73
CA LYS A 112 -20.51 29.15 -0.44
C LYS A 112 -19.18 28.41 -0.19
N VAL A 113 -19.28 27.11 0.08
CA VAL A 113 -18.12 26.23 0.29
C VAL A 113 -18.00 25.34 -0.94
N ASP A 114 -16.88 25.42 -1.65
CA ASP A 114 -16.61 24.58 -2.81
C ASP A 114 -15.60 23.49 -2.41
N LEU A 115 -16.04 22.22 -2.41
CA LEU A 115 -15.21 21.08 -2.01
C LEU A 115 -13.98 20.92 -2.88
N GLY A 116 -14.05 21.29 -4.17
CA GLY A 116 -12.91 21.21 -5.08
C GLY A 116 -11.82 22.24 -4.77
N THR A 117 -12.14 23.28 -3.99
CA THR A 117 -11.20 24.33 -3.57
C THR A 117 -10.70 24.16 -2.14
N LEU A 118 -11.20 23.15 -1.41
CA LEU A 118 -10.71 22.84 -0.07
C LEU A 118 -9.24 22.42 -0.12
N ASP A 119 -8.54 22.64 0.99
CA ASP A 119 -7.14 22.26 1.09
C ASP A 119 -7.00 20.75 0.93
N SER A 120 -6.12 20.36 0.00
CA SER A 120 -5.70 18.99 -0.25
C SER A 120 -5.34 18.23 1.04
N ALA A 121 -4.73 18.89 2.03
CA ALA A 121 -4.36 18.28 3.30
C ALA A 121 -5.56 17.85 4.14
N LEU A 122 -6.62 18.67 4.15
CA LEU A 122 -7.86 18.40 4.89
C LEU A 122 -8.63 17.25 4.26
N LEU A 123 -8.75 17.25 2.92
CA LEU A 123 -9.39 16.17 2.17
C LEU A 123 -8.65 14.83 2.33
N GLN A 124 -7.32 14.83 2.26
CA GLN A 124 -6.51 13.63 2.47
C GLN A 124 -6.62 13.07 3.90
N GLN A 125 -6.61 13.95 4.91
CA GLN A 125 -6.74 13.50 6.30
C GLN A 125 -8.12 12.88 6.52
N ALA A 126 -9.19 13.52 6.06
CA ALA A 126 -10.55 13.01 6.14
C ALA A 126 -10.69 11.61 5.50
N SER A 127 -10.08 11.41 4.34
CA SER A 127 -10.08 10.12 3.64
C SER A 127 -9.28 9.04 4.38
N LYS A 128 -8.06 9.36 4.85
CA LYS A 128 -7.19 8.39 5.57
C LYS A 128 -7.77 7.95 6.91
N SER A 129 -8.30 8.87 7.70
CA SER A 129 -8.88 8.55 9.01
C SER A 129 -10.34 8.11 8.93
N SER A 130 -10.96 8.17 7.74
CA SER A 130 -12.40 7.94 7.55
C SER A 130 -13.25 8.78 8.52
N GLU A 131 -12.81 10.01 8.78
CA GLU A 131 -13.48 10.94 9.70
C GLU A 131 -14.31 11.95 8.89
N SER A 132 -15.50 12.25 9.40
CA SER A 132 -16.41 13.19 8.76
C SER A 132 -15.96 14.64 8.95
N ILE A 133 -16.03 15.44 7.88
CA ILE A 133 -15.71 16.87 7.95
C ILE A 133 -16.88 17.59 8.62
N LYS A 134 -16.58 18.35 9.68
CA LYS A 134 -17.57 19.08 10.47
C LYS A 134 -17.66 20.53 10.02
N ALA A 135 -18.89 21.03 9.90
CA ALA A 135 -19.16 22.43 9.68
C ALA A 135 -19.75 23.06 10.95
N THR A 136 -19.02 23.99 11.55
CA THR A 136 -19.37 24.68 12.79
C THR A 136 -19.65 26.15 12.52
N LEU A 137 -20.84 26.60 12.88
CA LEU A 137 -21.25 27.99 12.73
C LEU A 137 -20.88 28.79 13.98
N ILE A 138 -20.18 29.91 13.78
CA ILE A 138 -19.81 30.86 14.83
C ILE A 138 -20.51 32.19 14.58
N LEU A 139 -21.43 32.56 15.47
CA LEU A 139 -22.02 33.89 15.53
C LEU A 139 -21.71 34.49 16.90
N ALA A 140 -20.87 35.51 16.95
CA ALA A 140 -20.52 36.15 18.20
C ALA A 140 -20.46 37.67 18.07
N SER A 141 -20.75 38.37 19.15
CA SER A 141 -20.62 39.82 19.22
C SER A 141 -20.08 40.24 20.58
N SER A 142 -19.21 41.26 20.59
CA SER A 142 -18.69 41.83 21.84
C SER A 142 -19.76 42.56 22.65
N THR A 143 -20.86 42.95 22.00
CA THR A 143 -21.97 43.69 22.61
C THR A 143 -23.05 42.77 23.19
N ALA A 144 -23.09 41.50 22.75
CA ALA A 144 -24.01 40.49 23.25
C ALA A 144 -23.49 39.84 24.55
N LYS A 145 -24.38 39.28 25.37
CA LYS A 145 -23.94 38.56 26.58
C LYS A 145 -23.24 37.27 26.16
N PRO A 146 -22.26 36.76 26.95
CA PRO A 146 -21.53 35.54 26.59
C PRO A 146 -22.39 34.31 26.31
N LYS A 147 -23.59 34.24 26.93
CA LYS A 147 -24.55 33.14 26.75
C LYS A 147 -25.35 33.23 25.43
N ASP A 148 -25.31 34.37 24.77
CA ASP A 148 -26.07 34.64 23.55
C ASP A 148 -25.24 34.37 22.28
N ASN A 149 -23.94 34.10 22.44
CA ASN A 149 -23.05 33.71 21.34
C ASN A 149 -23.34 32.28 20.88
N LEU A 150 -23.37 32.08 19.56
CA LEU A 150 -23.59 30.79 18.94
C LEU A 150 -22.26 30.14 18.55
N PHE A 151 -22.01 28.96 19.09
CA PHE A 151 -20.97 28.04 18.65
C PHE A 151 -21.60 26.66 18.55
N LYS A 152 -22.02 26.26 17.34
CA LYS A 152 -22.74 25.00 17.16
C LYS A 152 -22.35 24.32 15.85
N GLU A 153 -22.09 23.02 15.93
CA GLU A 153 -21.91 22.15 14.76
C GLU A 153 -23.26 21.99 14.06
N ILE A 154 -23.32 22.32 12.77
CA ILE A 154 -24.57 22.32 12.01
C ILE A 154 -24.63 21.17 11.01
N LEU A 155 -23.48 20.65 10.56
CA LEU A 155 -23.44 19.67 9.49
C LEU A 155 -22.19 18.79 9.57
N GLN A 156 -22.33 17.52 9.18
CA GLN A 156 -21.23 16.55 9.01
C GLN A 156 -21.21 16.07 7.56
N LEU A 157 -20.05 16.07 6.93
CA LEU A 157 -19.83 15.62 5.56
C LEU A 157 -19.02 14.33 5.57
N ASP A 158 -19.63 13.27 5.06
CA ASP A 158 -18.96 12.00 4.81
C ASP A 158 -18.51 11.98 3.34
N LEU A 159 -17.21 11.92 3.10
CA LEU A 159 -16.64 11.88 1.75
C LEU A 159 -16.65 10.44 1.22
N ASP A 160 -17.32 10.20 0.09
CA ASP A 160 -17.34 8.89 -0.60
C ASP A 160 -16.75 9.01 -2.02
N PHE A 161 -15.59 9.65 -2.13
CA PHE A 161 -14.84 9.77 -3.38
C PHE A 161 -13.35 9.55 -3.17
N ASP A 162 -12.69 9.02 -4.20
CA ASP A 162 -11.27 8.72 -4.20
C ASP A 162 -10.46 10.01 -4.44
N ILE A 163 -9.52 10.31 -3.54
CA ILE A 163 -8.68 11.51 -3.62
C ILE A 163 -7.30 11.07 -4.09
N ASP A 164 -6.90 11.55 -5.27
CA ASP A 164 -5.57 11.28 -5.83
C ASP A 164 -4.46 11.64 -4.83
N HIS A 165 -3.73 10.64 -4.38
CA HIS A 165 -2.70 10.74 -3.34
C HIS A 165 -1.39 11.41 -3.80
N THR A 166 -1.40 12.09 -4.94
CA THR A 166 -0.17 12.54 -5.62
C THR A 166 0.50 13.72 -4.91
N ASP A 167 -0.28 14.60 -4.27
CA ASP A 167 0.26 15.77 -3.59
C ASP A 167 0.41 15.50 -2.10
N SER A 168 1.61 15.09 -1.68
CA SER A 168 1.94 14.86 -0.29
C SER A 168 1.67 16.13 0.55
N SER A 169 0.57 16.14 1.29
CA SER A 169 0.35 17.14 2.32
C SER A 169 1.52 17.11 3.31
N PHE A 170 1.86 18.28 3.86
CA PHE A 170 2.99 18.44 4.78
C PHE A 170 2.89 17.55 6.02
N VAL A 171 1.69 17.04 6.33
CA VAL A 171 1.38 16.17 7.47
C VAL A 171 2.17 14.85 7.42
N ASP A 172 2.39 14.28 6.23
CA ASP A 172 3.08 12.98 6.09
C ASP A 172 4.60 13.09 5.90
N LYS A 173 5.16 14.31 5.85
CA LYS A 173 6.59 14.50 5.52
C LYS A 173 7.54 13.90 6.55
N PHE A 174 7.11 13.76 7.81
CA PHE A 174 7.95 13.27 8.92
C PHE A 174 7.43 11.98 9.56
N SER A 175 6.45 11.33 8.96
CA SER A 175 5.89 10.08 9.47
C SER A 175 6.78 8.88 9.15
N VAL A 176 6.77 7.87 10.03
CA VAL A 176 7.46 6.60 9.79
C VAL A 176 6.85 5.92 8.58
N LYS A 177 7.67 5.66 7.55
CA LYS A 177 7.25 4.93 6.35
C LYS A 177 7.14 3.43 6.63
N PRO A 178 6.24 2.71 5.93
CA PRO A 178 6.17 1.26 6.06
C PRO A 178 7.49 0.61 5.65
N GLU A 179 7.86 -0.47 6.35
CA GLU A 179 9.05 -1.25 6.02
C GLU A 179 8.88 -1.98 4.68
N ILE A 180 9.94 -2.03 3.88
CA ILE A 180 9.95 -2.71 2.59
C ILE A 180 10.67 -4.04 2.76
N HIS A 181 9.94 -5.15 2.59
CA HIS A 181 10.53 -6.49 2.55
C HIS A 181 10.78 -6.92 1.12
N HIS A 182 12.03 -7.29 0.81
CA HIS A 182 12.38 -7.86 -0.48
C HIS A 182 11.83 -9.29 -0.61
N VAL A 183 10.91 -9.51 -1.56
CA VAL A 183 10.36 -10.83 -1.85
C VAL A 183 11.28 -11.55 -2.83
N PHE A 184 11.94 -12.61 -2.34
CA PHE A 184 12.79 -13.44 -3.20
C PHE A 184 11.97 -14.31 -4.14
N HIS A 185 12.54 -14.58 -5.32
CA HIS A 185 11.97 -15.53 -6.26
C HIS A 185 11.99 -16.95 -5.69
N ALA A 186 10.93 -17.71 -5.94
CA ALA A 186 10.86 -19.10 -5.54
C ALA A 186 11.84 -19.97 -6.35
N GLU A 187 12.49 -20.92 -5.69
CA GLU A 187 13.36 -21.89 -6.36
C GLU A 187 12.55 -22.86 -7.25
N PRO A 188 13.10 -23.32 -8.38
CA PRO A 188 12.44 -24.29 -9.24
C PRO A 188 12.28 -25.64 -8.54
N LYS A 189 11.16 -26.32 -8.80
CA LYS A 189 10.88 -27.65 -8.26
C LYS A 189 11.84 -28.69 -8.84
N ARG A 190 12.45 -29.51 -7.97
CA ARG A 190 13.31 -30.64 -8.37
C ARG A 190 12.49 -31.93 -8.54
N VAL A 191 13.04 -32.89 -9.28
CA VAL A 191 12.42 -34.20 -9.50
C VAL A 191 12.32 -35.02 -8.20
N ALA A 192 11.31 -35.88 -8.10
CA ALA A 192 11.19 -36.81 -7.00
C ALA A 192 12.36 -37.83 -6.98
N ARG A 193 13.00 -37.98 -5.82
CA ARG A 193 14.14 -38.89 -5.59
C ARG A 193 13.93 -40.33 -6.09
N PRO A 194 12.77 -41.01 -5.87
CA PRO A 194 12.62 -42.40 -6.32
C PRO A 194 12.62 -42.54 -7.84
N ILE A 195 12.09 -41.55 -8.56
CA ILE A 195 12.07 -41.54 -10.02
C ILE A 195 13.51 -41.43 -10.54
N ALA A 196 14.30 -40.51 -10.00
CA ALA A 196 15.71 -40.37 -10.37
C ALA A 196 16.51 -41.66 -10.12
N LEU A 197 16.29 -42.32 -8.97
CA LEU A 197 16.96 -43.59 -8.63
C LEU A 197 16.58 -44.74 -9.57
N LEU A 198 15.32 -44.82 -9.99
CA LEU A 198 14.87 -45.81 -10.97
C LEU A 198 15.65 -45.68 -12.28
N PHE A 199 15.79 -44.47 -12.82
CA PHE A 199 16.54 -44.24 -14.05
C PHE A 199 18.04 -44.55 -13.90
N VAL A 200 18.65 -44.22 -12.75
CA VAL A 200 20.04 -44.61 -12.46
C VAL A 200 20.19 -46.14 -12.48
N ALA A 201 19.25 -46.88 -11.89
CA ALA A 201 19.27 -48.34 -11.91
C ALA A 201 19.12 -48.92 -13.33
N ILE A 202 18.25 -48.33 -14.16
CA ILE A 202 18.07 -48.73 -15.56
C ILE A 202 19.38 -48.53 -16.35
N ILE A 203 20.04 -47.38 -16.20
CA ILE A 203 21.32 -47.09 -16.86
C ILE A 203 22.38 -48.10 -16.42
N PHE A 204 22.49 -48.35 -15.12
CA PHE A 204 23.44 -49.32 -14.57
C PHE A 204 23.19 -50.73 -15.12
N LEU A 205 21.93 -51.19 -15.14
CA LEU A 205 21.57 -52.50 -15.68
C LEU A 205 21.89 -52.60 -17.18
N THR A 206 21.70 -51.52 -17.93
CA THR A 206 22.00 -51.47 -19.37
C THR A 206 23.51 -51.60 -19.62
N VAL A 207 24.34 -50.88 -18.86
CA VAL A 207 25.81 -50.98 -18.94
C VAL A 207 26.28 -52.38 -18.52
N LEU A 208 25.71 -52.94 -17.47
CA LEU A 208 26.02 -54.30 -17.03
C LEU A 208 25.65 -55.33 -18.11
N SER A 209 24.46 -55.21 -18.71
CA SER A 209 24.01 -56.06 -19.81
C SER A 209 24.97 -56.01 -21.01
N LEU A 210 25.47 -54.81 -21.35
CA LEU A 210 26.47 -54.64 -22.41
C LEU A 210 27.75 -55.42 -22.10
N ILE A 211 28.30 -55.28 -20.89
CA ILE A 211 29.53 -55.98 -20.46
C ILE A 211 29.32 -57.50 -20.50
N VAL A 212 28.21 -58.00 -19.94
CA VAL A 212 27.86 -59.43 -19.95
C VAL A 212 27.72 -59.95 -21.39
N THR A 213 27.11 -59.17 -22.27
CA THR A 213 26.94 -59.55 -23.68
C THR A 213 28.29 -59.66 -24.40
N TRP A 214 29.21 -58.71 -24.20
CA TRP A 214 30.56 -58.76 -24.77
C TRP A 214 31.35 -59.97 -24.29
N LEU A 215 31.28 -60.30 -23.00
CA LEU A 215 31.98 -61.44 -22.42
C LEU A 215 31.42 -62.80 -22.90
N ASN A 216 30.10 -62.92 -23.04
CA ASN A 216 29.47 -64.20 -23.43
C ASN A 216 29.38 -64.41 -24.94
N SER A 217 29.26 -63.34 -25.74
CA SER A 217 29.02 -63.47 -27.19
C SER A 217 30.30 -63.75 -28.00
N CYS A 218 31.44 -64.03 -27.34
CA CYS A 218 32.74 -64.29 -27.98
C CYS A 218 33.15 -63.20 -29.00
N ALA A 219 32.69 -61.97 -28.80
CA ALA A 219 33.07 -60.81 -29.63
C ALA A 219 34.35 -60.14 -29.10
N ALA A 220 34.73 -60.42 -27.85
CA ALA A 220 35.89 -59.90 -27.16
C ALA A 220 36.77 -61.05 -26.65
N THR A 221 37.31 -61.86 -27.55
CA THR A 221 38.22 -62.94 -27.16
C THR A 221 39.63 -62.39 -26.92
N PHE A 222 40.19 -62.62 -25.73
CA PHE A 222 41.54 -62.16 -25.34
C PHE A 222 42.66 -63.08 -25.88
N ASP A 223 42.51 -63.61 -27.09
CA ASP A 223 43.40 -64.65 -27.63
C ASP A 223 44.79 -64.13 -28.03
N SER A 224 44.96 -62.81 -28.20
CA SER A 224 46.19 -62.18 -28.70
C SER A 224 46.84 -61.26 -27.68
N PHE A 225 47.03 -61.74 -26.45
CA PHE A 225 47.74 -60.96 -25.44
C PHE A 225 49.25 -60.95 -25.72
N PRO A 226 49.89 -59.78 -25.89
CA PRO A 226 51.32 -59.70 -26.20
C PRO A 226 52.15 -60.16 -25.00
N SER A 227 53.09 -61.08 -25.22
CA SER A 227 54.05 -61.55 -24.21
C SER A 227 55.39 -60.82 -24.29
N GLY A 228 56.16 -60.80 -23.19
CA GLY A 228 57.51 -60.23 -23.14
C GLY A 228 57.54 -58.71 -22.96
N THR A 229 58.48 -58.02 -23.58
CA THR A 229 58.68 -56.56 -23.43
C THR A 229 57.50 -55.73 -23.97
N ASN A 230 56.72 -56.29 -24.90
CA ASN A 230 55.51 -55.64 -25.45
C ASN A 230 54.35 -55.59 -24.44
N ALA A 231 54.31 -56.51 -23.47
CA ALA A 231 53.33 -56.47 -22.38
C ALA A 231 53.49 -55.22 -21.51
N LEU A 232 54.72 -54.73 -21.34
CA LEU A 232 55.00 -53.50 -20.57
C LEU A 232 54.44 -52.27 -21.29
N TYR A 233 54.56 -52.22 -22.63
CA TYR A 233 53.99 -51.13 -23.43
C TYR A 233 52.46 -51.20 -23.48
N LEU A 234 51.86 -52.40 -23.52
CA LEU A 234 50.41 -52.58 -23.38
C LEU A 234 49.93 -52.07 -22.01
N LEU A 235 50.63 -52.41 -20.93
CA LEU A 235 50.30 -51.94 -19.59
C LEU A 235 50.41 -50.41 -19.50
N GLY A 236 51.46 -49.82 -20.08
CA GLY A 236 51.60 -48.37 -20.19
C GLY A 236 50.46 -47.71 -20.98
N PHE A 237 50.01 -48.33 -22.07
CA PHE A 237 48.86 -47.88 -22.85
C PHE A 237 47.56 -47.90 -22.02
N VAL A 238 47.26 -49.02 -21.36
CA VAL A 238 46.06 -49.16 -20.50
C VAL A 238 46.10 -48.19 -19.32
N VAL A 239 47.26 -48.05 -18.66
CA VAL A 239 47.46 -47.09 -17.56
C VAL A 239 47.25 -45.66 -18.02
N THR A 240 47.67 -45.32 -19.24
CA THR A 240 47.44 -43.98 -19.81
C THR A 240 45.93 -43.73 -19.99
N ILE A 241 45.20 -44.68 -20.60
CA ILE A 241 43.75 -44.56 -20.81
C ILE A 241 43.00 -44.44 -19.47
N VAL A 242 43.24 -45.37 -18.54
CA VAL A 242 42.59 -45.35 -17.22
C VAL A 242 43.00 -44.11 -16.42
N GLY A 243 44.26 -43.69 -16.53
CA GLY A 243 44.76 -42.50 -15.84
C GLY A 243 44.09 -41.21 -16.33
N PHE A 244 43.79 -41.08 -17.62
CA PHE A 244 43.01 -39.96 -18.15
C PHE A 244 41.57 -39.95 -17.60
N GLU A 245 40.90 -41.11 -17.54
CA GLU A 245 39.57 -41.21 -16.92
C GLU A 245 39.61 -40.79 -15.44
N VAL A 246 40.64 -41.20 -14.69
CA VAL A 246 40.83 -40.77 -13.30
C VAL A 246 41.02 -39.25 -13.19
N ILE A 247 41.81 -38.64 -14.08
CA ILE A 247 42.00 -37.18 -14.12
C ILE A 247 40.66 -36.48 -14.39
N PHE A 248 39.85 -36.99 -15.32
CA PHE A 248 38.53 -36.41 -15.62
C PHE A 248 37.52 -36.61 -14.48
N VAL A 249 37.52 -37.75 -13.80
CA VAL A 249 36.71 -37.96 -12.59
C VAL A 249 37.12 -37.00 -11.48
N ARG A 250 38.43 -36.79 -11.26
CA ARG A 250 38.93 -35.78 -10.31
C ARG A 250 38.49 -34.36 -10.69
N TYR A 251 38.51 -34.03 -11.97
CA TYR A 251 38.01 -32.75 -12.47
C TYR A 251 36.50 -32.59 -12.19
N TYR A 252 35.70 -33.62 -12.50
CA TYR A 252 34.26 -33.62 -12.21
C TYR A 252 33.94 -33.44 -10.71
N LEU A 253 34.76 -34.00 -9.83
CA LEU A 253 34.62 -33.86 -8.38
C LEU A 253 35.06 -32.49 -7.82
N GLY A 254 35.60 -31.59 -8.65
CA GLY A 254 35.91 -30.20 -8.26
C GLY A 254 37.37 -29.79 -8.34
N THR A 255 38.24 -30.58 -9.00
CA THR A 255 39.64 -30.16 -9.21
C THR A 255 39.70 -28.96 -10.15
N ASN A 256 40.66 -28.04 -9.92
CA ASN A 256 40.83 -26.86 -10.77
C ASN A 256 41.21 -27.28 -12.22
N ILE A 257 40.77 -26.50 -13.20
CA ILE A 257 41.09 -26.72 -14.62
C ILE A 257 42.60 -26.69 -14.89
N PHE A 258 43.36 -25.80 -14.23
CA PHE A 258 44.80 -25.73 -14.42
C PHE A 258 45.52 -26.95 -13.85
N GLU A 259 45.10 -27.45 -12.69
CA GLU A 259 45.66 -28.69 -12.11
C GLU A 259 45.33 -29.90 -13.00
N THR A 260 44.13 -29.95 -13.56
CA THR A 260 43.72 -30.96 -14.54
C THR A 260 44.58 -30.90 -15.81
N LEU A 261 44.85 -29.69 -16.30
CA LEU A 261 45.69 -29.46 -17.48
C LEU A 261 47.15 -29.89 -17.22
N PHE A 262 47.73 -29.52 -16.07
CA PHE A 262 49.09 -29.96 -15.73
C PHE A 262 49.16 -31.47 -15.47
N SER A 263 48.17 -32.05 -14.79
CA SER A 263 48.10 -33.50 -14.54
C SER A 263 47.99 -34.29 -15.85
N SER A 264 47.15 -33.81 -16.79
CA SER A 264 47.03 -34.41 -18.11
C SER A 264 48.30 -34.24 -18.95
N LEU A 265 49.02 -33.12 -18.80
CA LEU A 265 50.33 -32.94 -19.44
C LEU A 265 51.38 -33.92 -18.89
N TYR A 266 51.46 -34.06 -17.57
CA TYR A 266 52.41 -34.97 -16.90
C TYR A 266 52.14 -36.44 -17.22
N LEU A 267 50.87 -36.84 -17.34
CA LEU A 267 50.51 -38.19 -17.77
C LEU A 267 50.63 -38.37 -19.29
N GLY A 268 50.21 -37.37 -20.06
CA GLY A 268 50.12 -37.41 -21.50
C GLY A 268 51.48 -37.45 -22.20
N ALA A 269 52.47 -36.69 -21.74
CA ALA A 269 53.80 -36.66 -22.37
C ALA A 269 54.50 -38.05 -22.39
N PRO A 270 54.70 -38.74 -21.24
CA PRO A 270 55.23 -40.10 -21.24
C PRO A 270 54.23 -41.13 -21.78
N GLY A 271 52.93 -40.95 -21.52
CA GLY A 271 51.87 -41.85 -21.98
C GLY A 271 51.77 -41.91 -23.50
N LEU A 272 51.93 -40.79 -24.21
CA LEU A 272 51.93 -40.72 -25.67
C LEU A 272 53.08 -41.55 -26.27
N LEU A 273 54.29 -41.45 -25.70
CA LEU A 273 55.44 -42.20 -26.16
C LEU A 273 55.24 -43.71 -25.97
N ALA A 274 54.80 -44.12 -24.78
CA ALA A 274 54.52 -45.54 -24.47
C ALA A 274 53.40 -46.11 -25.35
N SER A 275 52.32 -45.36 -25.52
CA SER A 275 51.15 -45.73 -26.33
C SER A 275 51.49 -45.85 -27.82
N THR A 276 52.26 -44.90 -28.36
CA THR A 276 52.70 -44.94 -29.77
C THR A 276 53.64 -46.12 -30.03
N LYS A 277 54.52 -46.44 -29.08
CA LYS A 277 55.39 -47.62 -29.16
C LYS A 277 54.59 -48.92 -29.15
N PHE A 278 53.58 -49.02 -28.27
CA PHE A 278 52.67 -50.17 -28.24
C PHE A 278 51.95 -50.37 -29.58
N LEU A 279 51.27 -49.34 -30.08
CA LEU A 279 50.50 -49.40 -31.32
C LEU A 279 51.37 -49.75 -32.54
N ARG A 280 52.60 -49.20 -32.60
CA ARG A 280 53.56 -49.54 -33.67
C ARG A 280 54.02 -51.00 -33.59
N SER A 281 54.26 -51.52 -32.38
CA SER A 281 54.64 -52.92 -32.22
C SER A 281 53.49 -53.87 -32.57
N PHE A 282 52.25 -53.50 -32.21
CA PHE A 282 51.07 -54.31 -32.47
C PHE A 282 50.69 -54.33 -33.96
N GLY A 283 50.86 -53.19 -34.65
CA GLY A 283 50.64 -53.11 -36.11
C GLY A 283 51.66 -53.88 -36.96
N GLN A 284 52.73 -54.43 -36.37
CA GLN A 284 53.67 -55.33 -37.04
C GLN A 284 53.35 -56.82 -36.84
N THR A 285 52.48 -57.13 -35.88
CA THR A 285 52.08 -58.51 -35.52
C THR A 285 50.74 -58.94 -36.11
N ILE A 286 50.00 -58.00 -36.71
CA ILE A 286 48.81 -58.23 -37.55
C ILE A 286 49.27 -58.37 -39.01
#